data_AF-A0A395RA97-F1
#
_entry.id   AF-A0A395RA97-F1
#
_cell.length_a   1.000
_cell.length_b   1.000
_cell.length_c   1.000
_cell.angle_alpha   90.00
_cell.angle_beta   90.00
_cell.angle_gamma   90.00
#
_symmetry.space_group_name_H-M   'P 1'
#
loop_
_entity.id
_entity.type
_entity.pdbx_description
1 polymer ?
#
loop_
_entity_poly.entity_id
_entity_poly.type
_entity_poly.pdbx_seq_one_letter_code
_entity_poly.pdbx_strand_id
1 'polypeptide(L)'
;MTTTTTLTAVHYLGAAIVVLIVLLAIACWWAYRAFERGSSIPQAEVSTLRTGQALARQKNAELKCANASLKHQLLRSRENAAQALEQQQLNHEQELQALRDRLNPLSERDISTIGGMAEKLNLAANALHATGSFKQSREAKNLASSGFRIVDDLNRARATQEAA
;
A
#
# COMPACT_ATOMS: atom_id res chain seq x y z
N MET A 1 -77.99 -80.77 8.58
CA MET A 1 -76.81 -80.36 7.77
C MET A 1 -76.27 -79.02 8.27
N THR A 2 -75.66 -78.95 9.46
CA THR A 2 -75.22 -77.68 10.08
C THR A 2 -73.89 -77.78 10.84
N THR A 3 -73.26 -78.95 10.87
CA THR A 3 -72.05 -79.20 11.68
C THR A 3 -70.74 -78.88 10.95
N THR A 4 -70.72 -78.92 9.62
CA THR A 4 -69.52 -78.60 8.81
C THR A 4 -69.27 -77.10 8.64
N THR A 5 -70.30 -76.26 8.75
CA THR A 5 -70.20 -74.80 8.56
C THR A 5 -69.67 -74.06 9.78
N THR A 6 -69.88 -74.57 10.99
CA THR A 6 -69.40 -73.93 12.22
C THR A 6 -67.92 -74.17 12.45
N LEU A 7 -67.41 -75.37 12.12
CA LEU A 7 -66.00 -75.71 12.24
C LEU A 7 -65.14 -74.83 11.31
N THR A 8 -65.54 -74.65 10.05
CA THR A 8 -64.81 -73.79 9.11
C THR A 8 -64.83 -72.32 9.55
N ALA A 9 -65.97 -71.83 10.04
CA ALA A 9 -66.10 -70.46 10.55
C ALA A 9 -65.14 -70.17 11.73
N VAL A 10 -64.94 -71.11 12.66
CA VAL A 10 -64.00 -70.96 13.78
C VAL A 10 -62.54 -70.91 13.29
N HIS A 11 -62.19 -71.71 12.27
CA HIS A 11 -60.84 -71.69 11.69
C HIS A 11 -60.57 -70.37 10.94
N TYR A 12 -61.54 -69.85 10.19
CA TYR A 12 -61.40 -68.54 9.53
C TYR A 12 -61.31 -67.39 10.53
N LEU A 13 -62.05 -67.44 11.64
CA LEU A 13 -61.95 -66.45 12.72
C LEU A 13 -60.56 -66.48 13.37
N GLY A 14 -60.03 -67.68 13.66
CA GLY A 14 -58.68 -67.85 14.19
C GLY A 14 -57.61 -67.32 13.24
N ALA A 15 -57.71 -67.64 11.95
CA ALA A 15 -56.79 -67.14 10.94
C ALA A 15 -56.83 -65.61 10.81
N ALA A 16 -58.02 -65.00 10.85
CA ALA A 16 -58.17 -63.55 10.80
C ALA A 16 -57.53 -62.84 12.00
N ILE A 17 -57.66 -63.41 13.21
CA ILE A 17 -57.02 -62.88 14.42
C ILE A 17 -55.49 -62.96 14.29
N VAL A 18 -54.95 -64.08 13.81
CA VAL A 18 -53.50 -64.23 13.61
C VAL A 18 -52.98 -63.22 12.59
N VAL A 19 -53.69 -63.02 11.47
CA VAL A 19 -53.33 -62.01 10.47
C VAL A 19 -53.34 -60.60 11.07
N LEU A 20 -54.34 -60.26 11.89
CA LEU A 20 -54.39 -58.96 12.57
C LEU A 20 -53.24 -58.77 13.54
N ILE A 21 -52.86 -59.79 14.30
CA ILE A 21 -51.71 -59.74 15.21
C ILE A 21 -50.40 -59.54 14.44
N VAL A 22 -50.22 -60.24 13.32
CA VAL A 22 -49.02 -60.09 12.48
C VAL A 22 -48.96 -58.69 11.86
N LEU A 23 -50.09 -58.16 11.36
CA LEU A 23 -50.15 -56.80 10.83
C LEU A 23 -49.87 -55.74 11.91
N LEU A 24 -50.39 -55.94 13.12
CA LEU A 24 -50.10 -55.07 14.27
C LEU A 24 -48.60 -55.11 14.62
N ALA A 25 -47.99 -56.30 14.67
CA ALA A 25 -46.57 -56.46 14.96
C ALA A 25 -45.69 -55.78 13.90
N ILE A 26 -46.04 -55.92 12.62
CA ILE A 26 -45.36 -55.24 11.52
C ILE A 26 -45.53 -53.72 11.69
N ALA A 27 -46.75 -53.21 11.89
CA ALA A 27 -46.98 -51.78 12.08
C ALA A 27 -46.17 -51.20 13.25
N CYS A 28 -46.13 -51.91 14.40
CA CYS A 28 -45.31 -51.55 15.55
C CYS A 28 -43.81 -51.54 15.22
N TRP A 29 -43.31 -52.52 14.46
CA TRP A 29 -41.91 -52.56 14.02
C TRP A 29 -41.55 -51.37 13.12
N TRP A 30 -42.40 -51.04 12.15
CA TRP A 30 -42.17 -49.89 11.26
C TRP A 30 -42.21 -48.58 12.03
N ALA A 31 -43.14 -48.42 12.97
CA ALA A 31 -43.21 -47.23 13.83
C ALA A 31 -41.97 -47.09 14.72
N TYR A 32 -41.51 -48.18 15.35
CA TYR A 32 -40.29 -48.20 16.16
C TYR A 32 -39.05 -47.84 15.33
N ARG A 33 -38.91 -48.45 14.15
CA ARG A 33 -37.78 -48.19 13.24
C ARG A 33 -37.78 -46.75 12.70
N ALA A 34 -38.96 -46.18 12.45
CA ALA A 34 -39.09 -44.78 12.04
C ALA A 34 -38.69 -43.83 13.18
N PHE A 35 -39.06 -44.15 14.42
CA PHE A 35 -38.68 -43.38 15.60
C PHE A 35 -37.17 -43.43 15.88
N GLU A 36 -36.54 -44.61 15.84
CA GLU A 36 -35.08 -44.74 16.01
C GLU A 36 -34.30 -43.97 14.94
N ARG A 37 -34.72 -44.06 13.68
CA ARG A 37 -34.12 -43.28 12.59
C ARG A 37 -34.34 -41.77 12.78
N GLY A 38 -35.54 -41.37 13.19
CA GLY A 38 -35.86 -39.96 13.47
C GLY A 38 -35.10 -39.38 14.66
N SER A 39 -34.72 -40.20 15.64
CA SER A 39 -33.97 -39.76 16.83
C SER A 39 -32.47 -39.57 16.60
N SER A 40 -31.88 -40.28 15.63
CA SER A 40 -30.43 -40.30 15.37
C SER A 40 -29.98 -39.23 14.36
N ILE A 41 -30.81 -38.92 13.36
CA ILE A 41 -30.56 -37.88 12.35
C ILE A 41 -30.34 -36.47 12.95
N PRO A 42 -31.18 -35.96 13.87
CA PRO A 42 -31.01 -34.61 14.41
C PRO A 42 -29.74 -34.46 15.26
N GLN A 43 -29.23 -35.54 15.87
CA GLN A 43 -27.99 -35.48 16.65
C GLN A 43 -26.75 -35.36 15.75
N ALA A 44 -26.74 -36.09 14.63
CA ALA A 44 -25.66 -36.00 13.65
C ALA A 44 -25.56 -34.59 13.06
N GLU A 45 -26.69 -34.00 12.63
CA GLU A 45 -26.73 -32.64 12.08
C GLU A 45 -26.35 -31.56 13.13
N VAL A 46 -26.81 -31.71 14.38
CA VAL A 46 -26.41 -30.78 15.44
C VAL A 46 -24.91 -30.87 15.73
N SER A 47 -24.32 -32.07 15.67
CA SER A 47 -22.88 -32.24 15.88
C SER A 47 -22.05 -31.60 14.77
N THR A 48 -22.46 -31.72 13.50
CA THR A 48 -21.76 -31.12 12.36
C THR A 48 -21.91 -29.61 12.32
N LEU A 49 -23.08 -29.07 12.68
CA LEU A 49 -23.27 -27.63 12.84
C LEU A 49 -22.41 -27.06 13.98
N ARG A 50 -22.27 -27.79 15.11
CA ARG A 50 -21.40 -27.39 16.23
C ARG A 50 -19.93 -27.39 15.84
N THR A 51 -19.45 -28.41 15.12
CA THR A 51 -18.06 -28.45 14.66
C THR A 51 -17.78 -27.34 13.63
N GLY A 52 -18.72 -27.10 12.70
CA GLY A 52 -18.65 -25.98 11.77
C GLY A 52 -18.60 -24.61 12.47
N GLN A 53 -19.42 -24.40 13.50
CA GLN A 53 -19.40 -23.18 14.29
C GLN A 53 -18.10 -23.01 15.09
N ALA A 54 -17.58 -24.09 15.67
CA ALA A 54 -16.30 -24.08 16.38
C ALA A 54 -15.14 -23.74 15.43
N LEU A 55 -15.10 -24.33 14.23
CA LEU A 55 -14.12 -24.03 13.21
C LEU A 55 -14.20 -22.57 12.74
N ALA A 56 -15.41 -22.07 12.48
CA ALA A 56 -15.62 -20.68 12.09
C ALA A 56 -15.18 -19.69 13.18
N ARG A 57 -15.41 -20.02 14.46
CA ARG A 57 -14.91 -19.22 15.60
C ARG A 57 -13.39 -19.23 15.67
N GLN A 58 -12.76 -20.40 15.51
CA GLN A 58 -11.30 -20.52 15.48
C GLN A 58 -10.69 -19.70 14.34
N LYS A 59 -11.25 -19.81 13.13
CA LYS A 59 -10.79 -19.03 11.97
C LYS A 59 -10.98 -17.53 12.17
N ASN A 60 -12.10 -17.11 12.75
CA ASN A 60 -12.29 -15.70 13.10
C ASN A 60 -11.30 -15.20 14.17
N ALA A 61 -10.94 -16.03 15.15
CA ALA A 61 -9.92 -15.68 16.14
C ALA A 61 -8.54 -15.54 15.47
N GLU A 62 -8.18 -16.47 14.60
CA GLU A 62 -6.94 -16.44 13.81
C GLU A 62 -6.86 -15.17 12.94
N LEU A 63 -7.95 -14.84 12.23
CA LEU A 63 -8.04 -13.63 11.41
C LEU A 63 -7.93 -12.36 12.26
N LYS A 64 -8.52 -12.32 13.46
CA LYS A 64 -8.38 -11.17 14.38
C LYS A 64 -6.94 -11.00 14.84
N CYS A 65 -6.25 -12.08 15.19
CA CYS A 65 -4.85 -12.04 15.57
C CYS A 65 -3.95 -11.57 14.41
N ALA A 66 -4.17 -12.10 13.21
CA ALA A 66 -3.44 -11.69 12.00
C ALA A 66 -3.71 -10.23 11.63
N ASN A 67 -4.95 -9.74 11.78
CA ASN A 67 -5.28 -8.34 11.53
C ASN A 67 -4.60 -7.40 12.54
N ALA A 68 -4.58 -7.78 13.83
CA ALA A 68 -3.87 -7.02 14.85
C ALA A 68 -2.36 -6.96 14.60
N SER A 69 -1.74 -8.07 14.16
CA SER A 69 -0.30 -8.09 13.84
C SER A 69 0.02 -7.23 12.62
N LEU A 70 -0.80 -7.28 11.56
CA LEU A 70 -0.64 -6.44 10.38
C LEU A 70 -0.78 -4.95 10.70
N LYS A 71 -1.76 -4.57 11.54
CA LYS A 71 -1.89 -3.19 12.02
C LYS A 71 -0.66 -2.72 12.78
N HIS A 72 -0.11 -3.56 13.66
CA HIS A 72 1.10 -3.23 14.39
C HIS A 72 2.31 -3.10 13.45
N GLN A 73 2.45 -3.96 12.46
CA GLN A 73 3.53 -3.86 11.46
C GLN A 73 3.40 -2.57 10.63
N LEU A 74 2.17 -2.20 10.24
CA LEU A 74 1.91 -0.98 9.48
C LEU A 74 2.25 0.28 10.31
N LEU A 75 1.87 0.32 11.59
CA LEU A 75 2.22 1.42 12.49
C LEU A 75 3.74 1.55 12.64
N ARG A 76 4.44 0.44 12.92
CA ARG A 76 5.90 0.43 13.02
C ARG A 76 6.57 0.87 11.72
N SER A 77 6.07 0.42 10.57
CA SER A 77 6.60 0.83 9.26
C SER A 77 6.40 2.33 9.02
N ARG A 78 5.25 2.88 9.44
CA ARG A 78 4.96 4.31 9.30
C ARG A 78 5.87 5.16 10.18
N GLU A 79 6.10 4.74 11.42
CA GLU A 79 7.03 5.39 12.35
C GLU A 79 8.46 5.36 11.81
N ASN A 80 8.92 4.21 11.32
CA ASN A 80 10.25 4.09 10.72
C ASN A 80 10.41 4.99 9.47
N ALA A 81 9.38 5.07 8.62
CA ALA A 81 9.41 5.94 7.45
C ALA A 81 9.45 7.42 7.85
N ALA A 82 8.70 7.82 8.89
CA ALA A 82 8.74 9.19 9.40
C ALA A 82 10.13 9.54 9.95
N GLN A 83 10.73 8.65 10.74
CA GLN A 83 12.08 8.84 11.27
C GLN A 83 13.14 8.90 10.16
N ALA A 84 13.04 8.05 9.15
CA ALA A 84 13.94 8.08 8.00
C ALA A 84 13.83 9.39 7.21
N LEU A 85 12.62 9.91 7.04
CA LEU A 85 12.39 11.21 6.38
C LEU A 85 12.94 12.37 7.21
N GLU A 86 12.71 12.39 8.52
CA GLU A 86 13.26 13.41 9.41
C GLU A 86 14.79 13.40 9.41
N GLN A 87 15.40 12.21 9.46
CA GLN A 87 16.85 12.08 9.37
C GLN A 87 17.39 12.51 8.00
N GLN A 88 16.67 12.21 6.91
CA GLN A 88 17.05 12.67 5.57
C GLN A 88 16.98 14.20 5.48
N GLN A 89 15.95 14.83 6.05
CA GLN A 89 15.83 16.30 6.09
C GLN A 89 16.99 16.93 6.87
N LEU A 90 17.30 16.42 8.06
CA LEU A 90 18.42 16.90 8.86
C LEU A 90 19.77 16.75 8.14
N ASN A 91 20.01 15.60 7.51
CA ASN A 91 21.23 15.38 6.74
C ASN A 91 21.30 16.36 5.56
N HIS A 92 20.19 16.58 4.86
CA HIS A 92 20.16 17.48 3.71
C HIS A 92 20.37 18.95 4.12
N GLU A 93 19.78 19.39 5.24
CA GLU A 93 20.03 20.72 5.80
C GLU A 93 21.50 20.90 6.20
N GLN A 94 22.11 19.90 6.81
CA GLN A 94 23.54 19.92 7.13
C GLN A 94 24.42 19.98 5.88
N GLU A 95 24.09 19.22 4.84
CA GLU A 95 24.79 19.28 3.55
C GLU A 95 24.65 20.66 2.90
N LEU A 96 23.45 21.24 2.92
CA LEU A 96 23.20 22.59 2.39
C LEU A 96 23.98 23.64 3.17
N GLN A 97 24.04 23.53 4.51
CA GLN A 97 24.82 24.43 5.34
C GLN A 97 26.32 24.29 5.07
N ALA A 98 26.83 23.06 5.00
CA ALA A 98 28.23 22.80 4.65
C ALA A 98 28.59 23.28 3.23
N LEU A 99 27.66 23.21 2.28
CA LEU A 99 27.84 23.78 0.94
C LEU A 99 27.82 25.31 0.98
N ARG A 100 26.93 25.93 1.77
CA ARG A 100 26.84 27.38 1.95
C ARG A 100 28.11 27.94 2.59
N ASP A 101 28.69 27.24 3.57
CA ASP A 101 29.97 27.61 4.20
C ASP A 101 31.16 27.48 3.25
N ARG A 102 31.09 26.61 2.25
CA ARG A 102 32.14 26.42 1.22
C ARG A 102 31.97 27.34 0.01
N LEU A 103 30.75 27.76 -0.27
CA LEU A 103 30.44 28.74 -1.31
C LEU A 103 30.71 30.14 -0.73
N ASN A 104 31.94 30.61 -0.89
CA ASN A 104 32.22 32.02 -0.64
C ASN A 104 31.24 32.87 -1.47
N PRO A 105 30.53 33.84 -0.86
CA PRO A 105 29.68 34.76 -1.61
C PRO A 105 30.53 35.43 -2.67
N LEU A 106 29.98 35.57 -3.89
CA LEU A 106 30.70 36.23 -4.97
C LEU A 106 31.14 37.63 -4.51
N SER A 107 32.46 37.84 -4.45
CA SER A 107 33.04 39.09 -3.98
C SER A 107 32.72 40.22 -4.96
N GLU A 108 32.08 41.27 -4.46
CA GLU A 108 31.78 42.49 -5.22
C GLU A 108 33.04 43.09 -5.88
N ARG A 109 34.18 42.96 -5.20
CA ARG A 109 35.48 43.42 -5.71
C ARG A 109 35.89 42.69 -6.97
N ASP A 110 35.66 41.38 -7.04
CA ASP A 110 36.08 40.56 -8.18
C ASP A 110 35.19 40.85 -9.39
N ILE A 111 33.88 40.97 -9.18
CA ILE A 111 32.93 41.39 -10.23
C ILE A 111 33.27 42.79 -10.74
N SER A 112 33.52 43.75 -9.84
CA SER A 112 33.92 45.12 -10.20
C SER A 112 35.24 45.14 -10.97
N THR A 113 36.20 44.29 -10.61
CA THR A 113 37.50 44.21 -11.31
C THR A 113 37.34 43.72 -12.74
N ILE A 114 36.50 42.70 -12.97
CA ILE A 114 36.19 42.20 -14.31
C ILE A 114 35.45 43.28 -15.13
N GLY A 115 34.52 44.02 -14.51
CA GLY A 115 33.84 45.16 -15.15
C GLY A 115 34.82 46.25 -15.58
N GLY A 116 35.73 46.64 -14.69
CA GLY A 116 36.77 47.63 -15.01
C GLY A 116 37.73 47.16 -16.11
N MET A 117 38.03 45.86 -16.20
CA MET A 117 38.80 45.29 -17.31
C MET A 117 38.04 45.33 -18.63
N ALA A 118 36.75 44.99 -18.63
CA ALA A 118 35.90 45.05 -19.82
C ALA A 118 35.80 46.49 -20.36
N GLU A 119 35.67 47.46 -19.47
CA GLU A 119 35.63 48.88 -19.83
C GLU A 119 36.96 49.40 -20.39
N LYS A 120 38.08 49.01 -19.77
CA LYS A 120 39.42 49.31 -20.31
C LYS A 120 39.64 48.70 -21.70
N LEU A 121 39.16 47.47 -21.92
CA LEU A 121 39.21 46.82 -23.23
C LEU A 121 38.35 47.54 -24.26
N ASN A 122 37.17 48.04 -23.87
CA ASN A 122 36.32 48.83 -24.75
C ASN A 122 36.96 50.18 -25.13
N LEU A 123 37.60 50.85 -24.17
CA LEU A 123 38.35 52.09 -24.42
C LEU A 123 39.55 51.84 -25.34
N ALA A 124 40.30 50.77 -25.10
CA ALA A 124 41.41 50.35 -25.96
C ALA A 124 40.92 50.01 -27.38
N ALA A 125 39.77 49.36 -27.52
CA ALA A 125 39.16 49.06 -28.82
C ALA A 125 38.84 50.34 -29.62
N ASN A 126 38.31 51.37 -28.94
CA ASN A 126 38.00 52.66 -29.57
C ASN A 126 39.28 53.42 -29.97
N ALA A 127 40.31 53.41 -29.12
CA ALA A 127 41.60 54.01 -29.44
C ALA A 127 42.27 53.33 -30.64
N LEU A 128 42.28 51.99 -30.68
CA LEU A 128 42.82 51.21 -31.80
C LEU A 128 42.03 51.41 -33.10
N HIS A 129 40.72 51.66 -33.00
CA HIS A 129 39.90 52.02 -34.15
C HIS A 129 40.31 53.38 -34.72
N ALA A 130 40.57 54.36 -33.85
CA ALA A 130 41.00 55.70 -34.24
C ALA A 130 42.41 55.70 -34.88
N THR A 131 43.28 54.76 -34.51
CA THR A 131 44.63 54.64 -35.08
C THR A 131 44.71 53.75 -36.33
N GLY A 132 43.58 53.26 -36.87
CA GLY A 132 43.53 52.43 -38.08
C GLY A 132 43.80 50.93 -37.87
N SER A 133 43.93 50.48 -36.61
CA SER A 133 44.16 49.06 -36.26
C SER A 133 42.84 48.30 -36.09
N PHE A 134 42.06 48.20 -37.18
CA PHE A 134 40.68 47.69 -37.15
C PHE A 134 40.52 46.24 -36.67
N LYS A 135 41.47 45.34 -36.98
CA LYS A 135 41.42 43.94 -36.54
C LYS A 135 41.55 43.83 -35.02
N GLN A 136 42.55 44.50 -34.45
CA GLN A 136 42.81 44.52 -33.01
C GLN A 136 41.70 45.26 -32.26
N SER A 137 41.13 46.32 -32.85
CA SER A 137 39.94 47.00 -32.34
C SER A 137 38.74 46.06 -32.22
N ARG A 138 38.43 45.29 -33.27
CA ARG A 138 37.35 44.30 -33.23
C ARG A 138 37.57 43.21 -32.18
N GLU A 139 38.78 42.68 -32.08
CA GLU A 139 39.14 41.67 -31.08
C GLU A 139 38.97 42.22 -29.65
N ALA A 140 39.47 43.43 -29.37
CA ALA A 140 39.31 44.09 -28.09
C ALA A 140 37.84 44.39 -27.75
N LYS A 141 37.03 44.78 -28.74
CA LYS A 141 35.58 45.01 -28.57
C LYS A 141 34.82 43.72 -28.26
N ASN A 142 35.17 42.62 -28.91
CA ASN A 142 34.57 41.32 -28.64
C ASN A 142 34.92 40.82 -27.24
N LEU A 143 36.17 40.99 -26.81
CA LEU A 143 36.63 40.67 -25.45
C LEU A 143 35.92 41.54 -24.40
N ALA A 144 35.76 42.83 -24.65
CA ALA A 144 35.00 43.74 -23.79
C ALA A 144 33.53 43.28 -23.65
N SER A 145 32.88 42.97 -24.78
CA SER A 145 31.50 42.48 -24.81
C SER A 145 31.31 41.19 -23.99
N SER A 146 32.24 40.23 -24.14
CA SER A 146 32.25 39.02 -23.31
C SER A 146 32.45 39.33 -21.83
N GLY A 147 33.35 40.25 -21.50
CA GLY A 147 33.57 40.70 -20.13
C GLY A 147 32.33 41.33 -19.49
N PHE A 148 31.61 42.19 -20.22
CA PHE A 148 30.35 42.79 -19.74
C PHE A 148 29.26 41.75 -19.53
N ARG A 149 29.13 40.74 -20.42
CA ARG A 149 28.18 39.64 -20.24
C ARG A 149 28.48 38.81 -18.99
N ILE A 150 29.76 38.49 -18.76
CA ILE A 150 30.20 37.76 -17.57
C ILE A 150 29.85 38.56 -16.30
N VAL A 151 30.06 39.87 -16.30
CA VAL A 151 29.70 40.74 -15.15
C VAL A 151 28.21 40.74 -14.88
N ASP A 152 27.37 40.81 -15.92
CA ASP A 152 25.90 40.74 -15.78
C ASP A 152 25.45 39.39 -15.20
N ASP A 153 26.00 38.29 -15.71
CA ASP A 153 25.70 36.93 -15.22
C ASP A 153 26.14 36.75 -13.75
N LEU A 154 27.31 37.25 -13.38
CA LEU A 154 27.82 37.20 -11.99
C LEU A 154 26.99 38.07 -11.04
N ASN A 155 26.55 39.26 -11.48
CA ASN A 155 25.65 40.11 -10.69
C ASN A 155 24.29 39.46 -10.48
N ARG A 156 23.75 38.79 -11.51
CA ARG A 156 22.49 38.03 -11.39
C ARG A 156 22.65 36.85 -10.43
N ALA A 157 23.75 36.10 -10.54
CA ALA A 157 24.05 34.99 -9.64
C ALA A 157 24.20 35.47 -8.18
N ARG A 158 24.84 36.62 -7.95
CA ARG A 158 24.95 37.23 -6.63
C ARG A 158 23.59 37.65 -6.08
N ALA A 159 22.75 38.31 -6.88
CA ALA A 159 21.40 38.70 -6.45
C ALA A 159 20.55 37.48 -6.06
N THR A 160 20.72 36.34 -6.75
CA THR A 160 20.05 35.09 -6.36
C THR A 160 20.60 34.47 -5.08
N GLN A 161 21.90 34.66 -4.78
CA GLN A 161 22.50 34.21 -3.52
C GLN A 161 22.07 35.08 -2.33
N GLU A 162 21.88 36.39 -2.54
CA GLU A 162 21.43 37.32 -1.49
C GLU A 162 19.93 37.17 -1.16
N ALA A 163 19.13 36.65 -2.09
CA ALA A 163 17.70 36.42 -1.92
C ALA A 163 17.34 35.05 -1.30
N ALA A 164 18.32 34.17 -1.07
CA ALA A 164 18.18 32.79 -0.56
C ALA A 164 18.86 32.61 0.81
#